data_AF-A0A520JXI4-F1
#
_entry.id   AF-A0A520JXI4-F1
#
_cell.length_a   1.000
_cell.length_b   1.000
_cell.length_c   1.000
_cell.angle_alpha   90.00
_cell.angle_beta   90.00
_cell.angle_gamma   90.00
#
_symmetry.space_group_name_H-M   'P 1'
#
loop_
_entity.id
_entity.type
_entity.pdbx_description
1 polymer ?
#
loop_
_entity_poly.entity_id
_entity_poly.type
_entity_poly.pdbx_seq_one_letter_code
_entity_poly.pdbx_strand_id
1 'polypeptide(L)'
;MAISRLAKAEHIPKSTLARKFIEEQLEQYRIEKAIELYVNEKGSLKEISEITGVTVRRIMGTLRKKNIPLKMSEEVFDKGMEHAKRVFGF
;
A
#
# COMPACT_ATOMS: atom_id res chain seq x y z
N MET A 1 -18.15 25.52 -7.54
CA MET A 1 -17.15 24.44 -7.31
C MET A 1 -17.88 23.16 -6.95
N ALA A 2 -17.41 22.00 -7.43
CA ALA A 2 -18.05 20.69 -7.22
C ALA A 2 -18.25 20.35 -5.73
N ILE A 3 -17.23 20.57 -4.89
CA ILE A 3 -17.28 20.33 -3.43
C ILE A 3 -18.42 21.10 -2.76
N SER A 4 -18.66 22.36 -3.16
CA SER A 4 -19.75 23.17 -2.58
C SER A 4 -21.14 22.65 -2.92
N ARG A 5 -21.32 21.99 -4.08
CA ARG A 5 -22.61 21.40 -4.48
C ARG A 5 -22.86 20.09 -3.74
N LEU A 6 -21.83 19.25 -3.66
CA LEU A 6 -21.86 17.97 -2.95
C LEU A 6 -22.08 18.18 -1.43
N ALA A 7 -21.39 19.14 -0.82
CA ALA A 7 -21.56 19.45 0.61
C ALA A 7 -23.00 19.87 0.95
N LYS A 8 -23.65 20.64 0.05
CA LYS A 8 -25.06 21.00 0.20
C LYS A 8 -25.99 19.80 0.08
N ALA A 9 -25.73 18.91 -0.89
CA ALA A 9 -26.55 17.70 -1.10
C ALA A 9 -26.42 16.71 0.07
N GLU A 10 -25.24 16.62 0.68
CA GLU A 10 -24.97 15.75 1.83
C GLU A 10 -25.27 16.41 3.19
N HIS A 11 -25.74 17.66 3.21
CA HIS A 11 -26.02 18.41 4.44
C HIS A 11 -24.83 18.49 5.44
N ILE A 12 -23.60 18.56 4.93
CA ILE A 12 -22.39 18.68 5.76
C ILE A 12 -21.56 19.93 5.43
N PRO A 13 -20.74 20.42 6.38
CA PRO A 13 -19.86 21.54 6.11
C PRO A 13 -18.89 21.25 4.97
N LYS A 14 -18.63 22.27 4.13
CA LYS A 14 -17.66 22.18 3.02
C LYS A 14 -16.28 21.71 3.49
N SER A 15 -15.83 22.18 4.66
CA SER A 15 -14.56 21.79 5.28
C SER A 15 -14.52 20.30 5.64
N THR A 16 -15.63 19.76 6.15
CA THR A 16 -15.78 18.34 6.48
C THR A 16 -15.72 17.48 5.23
N LEU A 17 -16.48 17.83 4.20
CA LEU A 17 -16.46 17.08 2.94
C LEU A 17 -15.08 17.15 2.26
N ALA A 18 -14.45 18.33 2.28
CA ALA A 18 -13.10 18.50 1.74
C ALA A 18 -12.07 17.64 2.49
N ARG A 19 -12.12 17.60 3.83
CA ARG A 19 -11.24 16.76 4.65
C ARG A 19 -11.40 15.29 4.31
N LYS A 20 -12.65 14.80 4.24
CA LYS A 20 -12.95 13.41 3.88
C LYS A 20 -12.33 13.04 2.53
N PHE A 21 -12.54 13.86 1.50
CA PHE A 21 -11.94 13.61 0.18
C PHE A 21 -10.41 13.65 0.22
N ILE A 22 -9.82 14.59 0.96
CA ILE A 22 -8.35 14.65 1.10
C ILE A 22 -7.81 13.40 1.77
N GLU A 23 -8.45 12.93 2.85
CA GLU A 23 -8.03 11.71 3.56
C GLU A 23 -8.13 10.47 2.66
N GLU A 24 -9.23 10.32 1.92
CA GLU A 24 -9.43 9.22 0.96
C GLU A 24 -8.38 9.26 -0.17
N GLN A 25 -8.14 10.43 -0.75
CA GLN A 25 -7.16 10.59 -1.83
C GLN A 25 -5.72 10.43 -1.34
N LEU A 26 -5.43 10.85 -0.11
CA LEU A 26 -4.10 10.69 0.48
C LEU A 26 -3.79 9.21 0.69
N GLU A 27 -4.75 8.41 1.16
CA GLU A 27 -4.57 6.97 1.31
C GLU A 27 -4.30 6.30 -0.05
N GLN A 28 -5.07 6.67 -1.08
CA GLN A 28 -4.85 6.17 -2.43
C GLN A 28 -3.46 6.55 -2.97
N TYR A 29 -3.06 7.81 -2.80
CA TYR A 29 -1.75 8.31 -3.23
C TYR A 29 -0.60 7.54 -2.56
N ARG A 30 -0.70 7.27 -1.26
CA ARG A 30 0.33 6.51 -0.52
C ARG A 30 0.50 5.10 -1.05
N ILE A 31 -0.61 4.43 -1.38
CA ILE A 31 -0.58 3.09 -1.98
C ILE A 31 0.06 3.12 -3.36
N GLU A 32 -0.35 4.07 -4.21
CA GLU A 32 0.23 4.23 -5.55
C GLU A 32 1.73 4.49 -5.49
N LYS A 33 2.17 5.37 -4.57
CA LYS A 33 3.58 5.65 -4.36
C LYS A 33 4.36 4.44 -3.89
N ALA A 34 3.80 3.63 -2.99
CA ALA A 34 4.44 2.40 -2.53
C ALA A 34 4.66 1.40 -3.68
N ILE A 35 3.68 1.28 -4.59
CA ILE A 35 3.81 0.41 -5.77
C ILE A 35 4.83 0.97 -6.76
N GLU A 36 4.85 2.28 -6.98
CA GLU A 36 5.86 2.95 -7.82
C GLU A 36 7.28 2.68 -7.31
N LEU A 37 7.52 2.87 -6.01
CA LEU A 37 8.82 2.60 -5.39
C LEU A 37 9.23 1.14 -5.54
N TYR A 38 8.28 0.21 -5.38
CA TYR A 38 8.54 -1.22 -5.54
C TYR A 38 8.92 -1.59 -6.98
N VAL A 39 8.15 -1.11 -7.96
CA VAL A 39 8.40 -1.39 -9.38
C VAL A 39 9.75 -0.84 -9.82
N ASN A 40 10.10 0.36 -9.34
CA ASN A 40 11.36 1.05 -9.64
C ASN A 40 12.56 0.60 -8.79
N GLU A 41 12.42 -0.48 -8.01
CA GLU A 41 13.50 -1.06 -7.18
C GLU A 41 14.10 -0.07 -6.18
N LYS A 42 13.29 0.84 -5.64
CA LYS A 42 13.71 1.88 -4.69
C LYS A 42 13.65 1.40 -3.23
N GLY A 43 14.12 0.19 -2.97
CA GLY A 43 14.21 -0.39 -1.62
C GLY A 43 13.34 -1.63 -1.40
N SER A 44 13.51 -2.22 -0.22
CA SER A 44 12.74 -3.36 0.28
C SER A 44 11.30 -2.98 0.63
N LEU A 45 10.41 -3.98 0.71
CA LEU A 45 9.02 -3.75 1.15
C LEU A 45 8.93 -3.08 2.53
N LYS A 46 9.90 -3.34 3.41
CA LYS A 46 9.97 -2.72 4.74
C LYS A 46 10.30 -1.23 4.63
N GLU A 47 11.34 -0.87 3.90
CA GLU A 47 11.73 0.54 3.69
C GLU A 47 10.61 1.32 2.99
N ILE A 48 9.96 0.73 1.98
CA ILE A 48 8.80 1.34 1.32
C ILE A 48 7.63 1.54 2.30
N SER A 49 7.40 0.58 3.19
CA SER A 49 6.38 0.69 4.23
C SER A 49 6.66 1.82 5.21
N GLU A 50 7.92 2.06 5.55
CA GLU A 50 8.33 3.14 6.46
C GLU A 50 8.18 4.52 5.78
N ILE A 51 8.60 4.65 4.52
CA ILE A 51 8.52 5.90 3.74
C ILE A 51 7.06 6.31 3.49
N THR A 52 6.23 5.36 3.09
CA THR A 52 4.84 5.65 2.69
C THR A 52 3.85 5.51 3.85
N GLY A 53 4.27 4.87 4.95
CA GLY A 53 3.42 4.44 6.06
C GLY A 53 2.36 3.39 5.67
N VAL A 54 2.45 2.81 4.47
CA VAL A 54 1.54 1.73 4.03
C VAL A 54 2.11 0.41 4.50
N THR A 55 1.35 -0.37 5.27
CA THR A 55 1.86 -1.64 5.81
C THR A 55 2.32 -2.60 4.71
N VAL A 56 3.38 -3.37 4.98
CA VAL A 56 3.90 -4.43 4.08
C VAL A 56 2.78 -5.34 3.57
N ARG A 57 1.86 -5.76 4.45
CA ARG A 57 0.69 -6.58 4.09
C ARG A 57 -0.18 -5.92 3.02
N ARG A 58 -0.45 -4.62 3.15
CA ARG A 58 -1.26 -3.85 2.21
C ARG A 58 -0.55 -3.66 0.88
N ILE A 59 0.77 -3.42 0.90
CA ILE A 59 1.59 -3.36 -0.31
C ILE A 59 1.53 -4.69 -1.06
N MET A 60 1.83 -5.80 -0.38
CA MET A 60 1.79 -7.15 -0.97
C MET A 60 0.40 -7.52 -1.52
N GLY A 61 -0.67 -7.19 -0.79
CA GLY A 61 -2.03 -7.40 -1.26
C GLY A 61 -2.35 -6.61 -2.54
N THR A 62 -1.79 -5.41 -2.66
CA THR A 62 -1.98 -4.55 -3.85
C THR A 62 -1.16 -5.05 -5.04
N LEU A 63 0.09 -5.46 -4.82
CA LEU A 63 0.93 -6.10 -5.85
C LEU A 63 0.23 -7.33 -6.43
N ARG A 64 -0.30 -8.20 -5.56
CA ARG A 64 -1.08 -9.39 -5.95
C ARG A 64 -2.31 -9.01 -6.79
N LYS A 65 -3.12 -8.04 -6.34
CA LYS A 65 -4.30 -7.58 -7.08
C LYS A 65 -3.96 -6.99 -8.46
N LYS A 66 -2.78 -6.39 -8.60
CA LYS A 66 -2.28 -5.80 -9.85
C LYS A 66 -1.47 -6.78 -10.71
N ASN A 67 -1.38 -8.06 -10.32
CA ASN A 67 -0.55 -9.07 -10.97
C ASN A 67 0.93 -8.67 -11.11
N ILE A 68 1.45 -7.90 -10.15
CA ILE A 68 2.86 -7.53 -10.09
C ILE A 68 3.59 -8.64 -9.31
N PRO A 69 4.53 -9.36 -9.93
CA PRO A 69 5.22 -10.47 -9.28
C PRO A 69 6.08 -9.97 -8.12
N LEU A 70 6.13 -10.76 -7.05
CA LEU A 70 7.09 -10.54 -5.99
C LEU A 70 8.48 -10.90 -6.50
N LYS A 71 9.35 -9.89 -6.60
CA LYS A 71 10.79 -10.07 -6.78
C LYS A 71 11.32 -10.75 -5.52
N MET A 72 11.54 -12.05 -5.63
CA MET A 72 12.16 -12.88 -4.61
C MET A 72 13.30 -13.62 -5.30
N SER A 73 14.53 -13.42 -4.82
CA SER A 73 15.64 -14.25 -5.28
C SER A 73 15.47 -15.67 -4.75
N GLU A 74 16.05 -16.62 -5.47
CA GLU A 74 16.08 -18.04 -5.06
C GLU A 74 16.67 -18.19 -3.66
N GLU A 75 17.75 -17.47 -3.35
CA GLU A 75 18.37 -17.47 -2.01
C GLU A 75 17.41 -16.98 -0.90
N VAL A 76 16.58 -15.97 -1.18
CA VAL A 76 15.59 -15.47 -0.21
C VAL A 76 14.47 -16.48 -0.02
N PHE A 77 14.06 -17.15 -1.09
CA PHE A 77 13.08 -18.23 -1.02
C PHE A 77 13.60 -19.38 -0.17
N ASP A 78 14.83 -19.85 -0.44
CA ASP A 78 15.44 -20.97 0.27
C ASP A 78 15.57 -20.68 1.77
N LYS A 79 16.06 -19.49 2.15
CA LYS A 79 16.12 -19.08 3.56
C LYS A 79 14.74 -19.04 4.21
N GLY A 80 13.72 -18.59 3.48
CA GLY A 80 12.34 -18.62 3.93
C GLY A 80 11.84 -20.05 4.17
N MET A 81 12.14 -20.96 3.26
CA MET A 81 11.79 -22.38 3.35
C MET A 81 12.54 -23.09 4.49
N GLU A 82 13.82 -22.81 4.68
CA GLU A 82 14.60 -23.34 5.81
C GLU A 82 14.02 -22.87 7.16
N HIS A 83 13.65 -21.60 7.26
CA HIS A 83 13.00 -21.08 8.45
C HIS A 83 11.65 -21.77 8.70
N ALA A 84 10.84 -21.95 7.66
CA ALA A 84 9.56 -22.65 7.75
C ALA A 84 9.74 -24.11 8.20
N LYS A 85 10.71 -24.84 7.64
CA LYS A 85 11.06 -26.21 8.09
C LYS A 85 11.43 -26.25 9.57
N ARG A 86 12.24 -25.28 10.02
CA ARG A 86 12.65 -25.18 11.43
C ARG A 86 11.48 -24.91 12.38
N VAL A 87 10.56 -24.04 11.99
CA VAL A 87 9.45 -23.60 12.86
C VAL A 87 8.29 -24.60 12.84
N PHE A 88 7.98 -25.18 11.69
CA PHE A 88 6.78 -25.99 11.50
C PHE A 88 7.06 -27.49 11.29
N GLY A 89 8.31 -27.90 11.10
CA GLY A 89 8.73 -29.30 11.22
C GLY A 89 8.26 -30.24 10.11
N PHE A 90 8.14 -29.78 8.86
CA PHE A 90 7.91 -30.64 7.69
C PHE A 90 9.22 -31.03 7.00
#